data_AF-A0A2E6I0S2-F1
#
_entry.id   AF-A0A2E6I0S2-F1
#
_cell.length_a   1.000
_cell.length_b   1.000
_cell.length_c   1.000
_cell.angle_alpha   90.00
_cell.angle_beta   90.00
_cell.angle_gamma   90.00
#
_symmetry.space_group_name_H-M   'P 1'
#
loop_
_entity.id
_entity.type
_entity.pdbx_description
1 polymer ?
#
loop_
_entity_poly.entity_id
_entity_poly.type
_entity_poly.pdbx_seq_one_letter_code
_entity_poly.pdbx_strand_id
1 'polypeptide(L)'
;MQQLTIIPRDDRRGAWSPLGIPPNISRSGYYVGTSGYYFDDWVGRFNPPQATKRQQSEMSAEQRDAQDRLRFYQRYFSFVEINNTFYREPDIANFLDIERRSKPAMKYAVKVHREISHTKTWDTEAGQRMMSDHITAVSPLVETGRFFSFLIQLEDRVVRSRKRLEYLLHVADVATRSKIDVHIEFRHISWHEMHPLQALKDAGVGICNTEIPPIRHAFPLKTYATTDKGYVRYSGRNLDHWYPRQEQKTSRQRTEARNARYDYLYSKEEVEERVTGQLELGLKVSSVAIAWNNHYNISAVHNAISNVHQLKMKLTPSKQTS
;
A
#
# COMPACT_ATOMS: atom_id res chain seq x y z
N MET A 1 31.67 -2.36 -2.59
CA MET A 1 31.69 -1.00 -2.01
C MET A 1 31.07 -0.03 -3.01
N GLN A 2 29.84 0.42 -2.75
CA GLN A 2 29.26 1.68 -3.22
C GLN A 2 28.12 1.98 -2.24
N GLN A 3 28.38 2.87 -1.29
CA GLN A 3 27.39 3.36 -0.35
C GLN A 3 26.40 4.25 -1.12
N LEU A 4 25.15 3.80 -1.22
CA LEU A 4 24.05 4.68 -1.61
C LEU A 4 23.71 5.55 -0.41
N THR A 5 24.39 6.69 -0.28
CA THR A 5 24.02 7.75 0.65
C THR A 5 22.70 8.35 0.16
N ILE A 6 21.60 8.05 0.84
CA ILE A 6 20.29 8.62 0.57
C ILE A 6 19.94 9.50 1.77
N ILE A 7 19.83 10.82 1.54
CA ILE A 7 19.03 11.88 2.22
C ILE A 7 19.57 13.27 1.78
N PRO A 8 18.70 14.29 1.56
CA PRO A 8 18.35 14.84 0.25
C PRO A 8 19.32 15.90 -0.31
N ARG A 9 19.29 16.10 -1.63
CA ARG A 9 19.82 17.32 -2.27
C ARG A 9 19.01 18.52 -1.80
N ASP A 10 19.54 19.28 -0.85
CA ASP A 10 19.30 20.72 -0.75
C ASP A 10 20.47 21.42 -1.46
N ASP A 11 20.35 21.54 -2.78
CA ASP A 11 21.11 22.54 -3.52
C ASP A 11 20.21 23.20 -4.57
N ARG A 12 20.10 24.52 -4.51
CA ARG A 12 19.36 25.30 -5.51
C ARG A 12 20.13 25.38 -6.85
N ARG A 13 20.84 24.31 -7.29
CA ARG A 13 21.62 24.25 -8.54
C ARG A 13 21.78 22.86 -9.18
N GLY A 14 21.31 21.75 -8.59
CA GLY A 14 21.30 20.44 -9.25
C GLY A 14 20.06 20.25 -10.11
N ALA A 15 20.21 19.99 -11.42
CA ALA A 15 19.10 19.56 -12.25
C ALA A 15 18.47 18.27 -11.66
N TRP A 16 17.14 18.24 -11.57
CA TRP A 16 16.43 17.04 -11.13
C TRP A 16 16.78 15.87 -12.05
N SER A 17 17.04 14.71 -11.44
CA SER A 17 17.28 13.45 -12.15
C SER A 17 16.42 12.33 -11.56
N PRO A 18 15.85 11.45 -12.39
CA PRO A 18 15.06 10.32 -11.91
C PRO A 18 15.91 9.37 -11.04
N LEU A 19 15.29 8.71 -10.06
CA LEU A 19 15.93 7.63 -9.32
C LEU A 19 16.22 6.43 -10.26
N GLY A 20 17.17 5.57 -9.88
CA GLY A 20 17.43 4.33 -10.60
C GLY A 20 16.18 3.44 -10.64
N ILE A 21 15.79 3.00 -11.84
CA ILE A 21 14.65 2.10 -12.03
C ILE A 21 15.01 0.72 -11.50
N PRO A 22 14.30 0.16 -10.50
CA PRO A 22 14.58 -1.16 -9.96
C PRO A 22 14.20 -2.26 -10.97
N PRO A 23 14.76 -3.48 -10.82
CA PRO A 23 14.39 -4.60 -11.67
C PRO A 23 12.91 -4.98 -11.50
N ASN A 24 12.26 -5.43 -12.58
CA ASN A 24 10.90 -5.95 -12.48
C ASN A 24 10.90 -7.39 -11.91
N ILE A 25 10.32 -7.55 -10.72
CA ILE A 25 10.20 -8.85 -10.02
C ILE A 25 8.78 -9.44 -10.07
N SER A 26 7.82 -8.79 -10.74
CA SER A 26 6.40 -9.19 -10.69
C SER A 26 6.12 -10.59 -11.23
N ARG A 27 6.97 -11.10 -12.14
CA ARG A 27 6.91 -12.49 -12.63
C ARG A 27 7.24 -13.54 -11.58
N SER A 28 7.84 -13.14 -10.45
CA SER A 28 8.15 -14.01 -9.32
C SER A 28 7.02 -14.03 -8.27
N GLY A 29 5.87 -13.42 -8.57
CA GLY A 29 4.73 -13.34 -7.65
C GLY A 29 4.80 -12.20 -6.63
N TYR A 30 5.81 -11.31 -6.68
CA TYR A 30 5.95 -10.19 -5.75
C TYR A 30 5.57 -8.86 -6.40
N TYR A 31 4.58 -8.18 -5.83
CA TYR A 31 4.09 -6.89 -6.29
C TYR A 31 4.42 -5.81 -5.25
N VAL A 32 5.42 -4.98 -5.53
CA VAL A 32 5.94 -3.99 -4.57
C VAL A 32 5.55 -2.59 -5.02
N GLY A 33 5.13 -1.78 -4.05
CA GLY A 33 4.84 -0.36 -4.26
C GLY A 33 4.55 0.35 -2.94
N THR A 34 3.71 1.37 -3.02
CA THR A 34 3.46 2.33 -1.94
C THR A 34 1.96 2.50 -1.70
N SER A 35 1.62 3.05 -0.54
CA SER A 35 0.24 3.40 -0.19
C SER A 35 -0.18 4.72 -0.85
N GLY A 36 -0.37 4.68 -2.17
CA GLY A 36 -0.67 5.83 -3.02
C GLY A 36 0.54 6.27 -3.86
N TYR A 37 0.28 7.05 -4.91
CA TYR A 37 1.29 7.53 -5.86
C TYR A 37 1.20 9.04 -6.10
N TYR A 38 0.18 9.71 -5.55
CA TYR A 38 -0.13 11.12 -5.82
C TYR A 38 0.11 11.96 -4.57
N PHE A 39 1.36 12.35 -4.36
CA PHE A 39 1.79 13.19 -3.25
C PHE A 39 2.53 14.41 -3.79
N ASP A 40 2.17 15.61 -3.33
CA ASP A 40 2.77 16.85 -3.84
C ASP A 40 4.21 17.06 -3.36
N ASP A 41 4.55 16.56 -2.16
CA ASP A 41 5.92 16.57 -1.65
C ASP A 41 6.87 15.66 -2.46
N TRP A 42 6.34 14.78 -3.32
CA TRP A 42 7.14 13.94 -4.21
C TRP A 42 7.55 14.67 -5.49
N VAL A 43 6.94 15.79 -5.86
CA VAL A 43 7.30 16.57 -7.05
C VAL A 43 8.68 17.19 -6.87
N GLY A 44 9.58 16.95 -7.82
CA GLY A 44 10.98 17.39 -7.74
C GLY A 44 11.84 16.55 -6.80
N ARG A 45 11.29 15.50 -6.17
CA ARG A 45 12.05 14.52 -5.37
C ARG A 45 12.03 13.14 -6.01
N PHE A 46 10.83 12.64 -6.30
CA PHE A 46 10.59 11.40 -7.04
C PHE A 46 9.95 11.68 -8.40
N ASN A 47 8.84 12.41 -8.43
CA ASN A 47 8.19 12.80 -9.68
C ASN A 47 8.99 13.93 -10.34
N PRO A 48 8.98 14.03 -11.69
CA PRO A 48 9.55 15.17 -12.37
C PRO A 48 8.99 16.50 -11.85
N PRO A 49 9.78 17.58 -11.81
CA PRO A 49 9.26 18.92 -11.58
C PRO A 49 8.14 19.24 -12.59
N GLN A 50 7.16 20.02 -12.14
CA GLN A 50 6.10 20.49 -13.03
C GLN A 50 6.70 21.36 -14.14
N ALA A 51 6.50 20.96 -15.39
CA ALA A 51 6.95 21.73 -16.54
C ALA A 51 6.04 22.94 -16.75
N THR A 52 6.62 24.11 -16.99
CA THR A 52 5.89 25.30 -17.48
C THR A 52 5.31 25.04 -18.87
N LYS A 53 4.31 25.82 -19.31
CA LYS A 53 3.72 25.69 -20.65
C LYS A 53 4.77 25.72 -21.77
N ARG A 54 5.79 26.59 -21.64
CA ARG A 54 6.91 26.69 -22.58
C ARG A 54 7.78 25.43 -22.58
N GLN A 55 8.11 24.90 -21.41
CA GLN A 55 8.86 23.65 -21.32
C GLN A 55 8.06 22.47 -21.91
N GLN A 56 6.74 22.45 -21.72
CA GLN A 56 5.88 21.39 -22.26
C GLN A 56 5.88 21.31 -23.79
N SER A 57 5.97 22.44 -24.50
CA SER A 57 6.07 22.46 -25.97
C SER A 57 7.41 21.93 -26.48
N GLU A 58 8.45 21.97 -25.65
CA GLU A 58 9.81 21.53 -26.00
C GLU A 58 10.10 20.08 -25.55
N MET A 59 9.21 19.47 -24.77
CA MET A 59 9.38 18.11 -24.25
C MET A 59 9.25 17.04 -25.33
N SER A 60 9.99 15.94 -25.18
CA SER A 60 9.73 14.70 -25.92
C SER A 60 8.39 14.08 -25.50
N ALA A 61 7.86 13.16 -26.30
CA ALA A 61 6.66 12.41 -25.93
C ALA A 61 6.85 11.65 -24.60
N GLU A 62 8.03 11.08 -24.37
CA GLU A 62 8.37 10.37 -23.14
C GLU A 62 8.40 11.30 -21.92
N GLN A 63 8.92 12.51 -22.08
CA GLN A 63 8.95 13.51 -21.01
C GLN A 63 7.53 13.98 -20.68
N ARG A 64 6.68 14.20 -21.68
CA ARG A 64 5.26 14.53 -21.45
C ARG A 64 4.53 13.40 -20.73
N ASP A 65 4.77 12.15 -21.13
CA ASP A 65 4.22 10.97 -20.46
C ASP A 65 4.65 10.89 -18.98
N ALA A 66 5.90 11.22 -18.69
CA ALA A 66 6.43 11.27 -17.32
C ALA A 66 5.78 12.34 -16.42
N GLN A 67 5.07 13.32 -16.99
CA GLN A 67 4.28 14.28 -16.19
C GLN A 67 3.00 13.63 -15.62
N ASP A 68 2.52 12.54 -16.22
CA ASP A 68 1.48 11.71 -15.59
C ASP A 68 2.10 10.89 -14.45
N ARG A 69 1.75 11.26 -13.21
CA ARG A 69 2.31 10.64 -12.00
C ARG A 69 2.06 9.13 -11.95
N LEU A 70 0.94 8.63 -12.46
CA LEU A 70 0.67 7.19 -12.47
C LEU A 70 1.56 6.49 -13.52
N ARG A 71 1.67 7.02 -14.73
CA ARG A 71 2.53 6.43 -15.78
C ARG A 71 4.01 6.46 -15.38
N PHE A 72 4.46 7.55 -14.76
CA PHE A 72 5.80 7.65 -14.20
C PHE A 72 6.03 6.65 -13.06
N TYR A 73 5.10 6.56 -12.11
CA TYR A 73 5.17 5.62 -10.98
C TYR A 73 5.34 4.16 -11.42
N GLN A 74 4.63 3.75 -12.47
CA GLN A 74 4.68 2.40 -13.05
C GLN A 74 5.99 2.06 -13.78
N ARG A 75 6.94 3.01 -13.86
CA ARG A 75 8.32 2.70 -14.27
C ARG A 75 9.07 2.00 -13.14
N TYR A 76 8.70 2.25 -11.88
CA TYR A 76 9.40 1.78 -10.69
C TYR A 76 8.72 0.60 -10.00
N PHE A 77 7.39 0.59 -9.99
CA PHE A 77 6.61 -0.30 -9.13
C PHE A 77 5.56 -1.06 -9.92
N SER A 78 5.21 -2.25 -9.41
CA SER A 78 4.19 -3.15 -9.98
C SER A 78 2.90 -3.19 -9.16
N PHE A 79 2.84 -2.44 -8.06
CA PHE A 79 1.72 -2.39 -7.14
C PHE A 79 1.44 -0.96 -6.68
N VAL A 80 0.20 -0.63 -6.37
CA VAL A 80 -0.13 0.57 -5.59
C VAL A 80 -1.44 0.41 -4.83
N GLU A 81 -1.53 0.98 -3.63
CA GLU A 81 -2.80 1.10 -2.93
C GLU A 81 -3.52 2.39 -3.29
N ILE A 82 -4.79 2.29 -3.69
CA ILE A 82 -5.67 3.41 -3.91
C ILE A 82 -6.38 3.74 -2.59
N ASN A 83 -6.11 4.94 -2.07
CA ASN A 83 -6.63 5.42 -0.79
C ASN A 83 -7.69 6.51 -0.93
N ASN A 84 -7.92 7.07 -2.13
CA ASN A 84 -8.89 8.18 -2.33
C ASN A 84 -10.32 7.76 -1.94
N THR A 85 -10.68 6.51 -2.25
CA THR A 85 -11.97 5.88 -1.91
C THR A 85 -12.22 5.75 -0.41
N PHE A 86 -11.22 5.96 0.45
CA PHE A 86 -11.42 6.02 1.89
C PHE A 86 -12.17 7.29 2.32
N TYR A 87 -12.03 8.39 1.56
CA TYR A 87 -12.57 9.72 1.89
C TYR A 87 -13.73 10.16 1.00
N ARG A 88 -13.95 9.48 -0.12
CA ARG A 88 -14.95 9.79 -1.12
C ARG A 88 -15.58 8.50 -1.61
N GLU A 89 -16.84 8.57 -2.02
CA GLU A 89 -17.51 7.43 -2.63
C GLU A 89 -16.72 6.89 -3.83
N PRO A 90 -16.69 5.56 -4.02
CA PRO A 90 -15.99 4.95 -5.12
C PRO A 90 -16.74 5.23 -6.43
N ASP A 91 -16.01 5.78 -7.41
CA ASP A 91 -16.56 6.14 -8.73
C ASP A 91 -15.90 5.29 -9.82
N ILE A 92 -16.71 4.61 -10.62
CA ILE A 92 -16.27 3.79 -11.74
C ILE A 92 -15.47 4.60 -12.77
N ALA A 93 -15.82 5.88 -12.99
CA ALA A 93 -15.10 6.73 -13.94
C ALA A 93 -13.64 6.93 -13.55
N ASN A 94 -13.36 7.02 -12.24
CA ASN A 94 -12.00 7.10 -11.73
C ASN A 94 -11.21 5.79 -12.00
N PHE A 95 -11.85 4.63 -11.85
CA PHE A 95 -11.19 3.35 -12.11
C PHE A 95 -11.01 3.04 -13.60
N LEU A 96 -11.93 3.49 -14.47
CA LEU A 96 -11.75 3.48 -15.92
C LEU A 96 -10.54 4.32 -16.34
N ASP A 97 -10.38 5.53 -15.78
CA ASP A 97 -9.20 6.35 -16.08
C ASP A 97 -7.89 5.74 -15.52
N ILE A 98 -7.93 5.13 -14.33
CA ILE A 98 -6.79 4.37 -13.81
C ILE A 98 -6.43 3.22 -14.76
N GLU A 99 -7.41 2.39 -15.16
CA GLU A 99 -7.24 1.26 -16.08
C GLU A 99 -6.56 1.72 -17.38
N ARG A 100 -7.10 2.76 -18.02
CA ARG A 100 -6.60 3.32 -19.28
C ARG A 100 -5.12 3.77 -19.21
N ARG A 101 -4.67 4.16 -18.02
CA ARG A 101 -3.28 4.58 -17.76
C ARG A 101 -2.39 3.46 -17.24
N SER A 102 -2.93 2.28 -16.98
CA SER A 102 -2.26 1.17 -16.33
C SER A 102 -1.53 0.25 -17.33
N LYS A 103 -0.28 -0.07 -17.04
CA LYS A 103 0.45 -1.17 -17.67
C LYS A 103 -0.23 -2.51 -17.34
N PRO A 104 -0.12 -3.53 -18.21
CA PRO A 104 -0.73 -4.84 -17.96
C PRO A 104 -0.29 -5.51 -16.65
N ALA A 105 0.96 -5.30 -16.23
CA ALA A 105 1.52 -5.94 -15.04
C ALA A 105 1.18 -5.24 -13.71
N MET A 106 0.48 -4.10 -13.74
CA MET A 106 0.14 -3.37 -12.52
C MET A 106 -0.94 -4.08 -11.72
N LYS A 107 -0.76 -4.07 -10.40
CA LYS A 107 -1.73 -4.53 -9.42
C LYS A 107 -2.19 -3.39 -8.52
N TYR A 108 -3.46 -3.39 -8.18
CA TYR A 108 -4.09 -2.36 -7.36
C TYR A 108 -4.79 -2.99 -6.17
N ALA A 109 -4.49 -2.52 -4.97
CA ALA A 109 -5.39 -2.70 -3.85
C ALA A 109 -6.22 -1.44 -3.64
N VAL A 110 -7.47 -1.58 -3.23
CA VAL A 110 -8.37 -0.43 -3.03
C VAL A 110 -8.82 -0.40 -1.58
N LYS A 111 -8.48 0.67 -0.87
CA LYS A 111 -8.94 0.88 0.50
C LYS A 111 -10.43 1.23 0.48
N VAL A 112 -11.23 0.47 1.22
CA VAL A 112 -12.67 0.71 1.31
C VAL A 112 -12.99 2.03 2.00
N HIS A 113 -14.21 2.54 1.79
CA HIS A 113 -14.67 3.78 2.41
C HIS A 113 -14.59 3.72 3.93
N ARG A 114 -14.30 4.87 4.56
CA ARG A 114 -14.13 4.95 6.01
C ARG A 114 -15.36 4.49 6.79
N GLU A 115 -16.56 4.60 6.23
CA GLU A 115 -17.78 4.15 6.89
C GLU A 115 -17.91 2.62 6.94
N ILE A 116 -17.14 1.87 6.15
CA ILE A 116 -17.04 0.41 6.31
C ILE A 116 -16.10 0.07 7.48
N SER A 117 -14.96 0.76 7.59
CA SER A 117 -13.85 0.34 8.47
C SER A 117 -13.75 1.11 9.80
N HIS A 118 -14.33 2.30 9.87
CA HIS A 118 -14.26 3.25 11.00
C HIS A 118 -15.67 3.62 11.50
N THR A 119 -16.67 2.76 11.24
CA THR A 119 -18.05 2.96 11.71
C THR A 119 -18.17 2.80 13.23
N LYS A 120 -19.10 3.53 13.81
CA LYS A 120 -19.52 3.36 15.20
C LYS A 120 -20.67 2.36 15.34
N THR A 121 -21.47 2.16 14.28
CA THR A 121 -22.70 1.36 14.32
C THR A 121 -22.43 -0.12 14.10
N TRP A 122 -21.43 -0.45 13.26
CA TRP A 122 -21.16 -1.82 12.79
C TRP A 122 -22.45 -2.45 12.21
N ASP A 123 -23.14 -1.67 11.38
CA ASP A 123 -24.38 -2.04 10.70
C ASP A 123 -24.07 -2.81 9.41
N THR A 124 -24.30 -4.12 9.46
CA THR A 124 -23.98 -5.06 8.37
C THR A 124 -24.65 -4.67 7.05
N GLU A 125 -25.93 -4.29 7.05
CA GLU A 125 -26.63 -4.00 5.79
C GLU A 125 -26.05 -2.75 5.12
N ALA A 126 -25.76 -1.71 5.90
CA ALA A 126 -25.10 -0.51 5.39
C ALA A 126 -23.71 -0.86 4.82
N GLY A 127 -22.91 -1.63 5.55
CA GLY A 127 -21.58 -2.05 5.08
C GLY A 127 -21.62 -2.88 3.80
N GLN A 128 -22.61 -3.77 3.66
CA GLN A 128 -22.79 -4.61 2.48
C GLN A 128 -23.22 -3.81 1.24
N ARG A 129 -24.11 -2.82 1.41
CA ARG A 129 -24.47 -1.89 0.32
C ARG A 129 -23.24 -1.13 -0.18
N MET A 130 -22.48 -0.53 0.73
CA MET A 130 -21.26 0.19 0.37
C MET A 130 -20.19 -0.70 -0.27
N MET A 131 -20.04 -1.95 0.19
CA MET A 131 -19.15 -2.91 -0.47
C MET A 131 -19.61 -3.24 -1.90
N SER A 132 -20.92 -3.30 -2.14
CA SER A 132 -21.48 -3.50 -3.49
C SER A 132 -21.15 -2.33 -4.42
N ASP A 133 -21.20 -1.10 -3.90
CA ASP A 133 -20.79 0.10 -4.64
C ASP A 133 -19.29 0.06 -4.98
N HIS A 134 -18.46 -0.37 -4.02
CA HIS A 134 -17.03 -0.59 -4.26
C HIS A 134 -16.77 -1.64 -5.34
N ILE A 135 -17.46 -2.78 -5.32
CA ILE A 135 -17.32 -3.85 -6.31
C ILE A 135 -17.64 -3.32 -7.71
N THR A 136 -18.74 -2.57 -7.83
CA THR A 136 -19.15 -1.95 -9.10
C THR A 136 -18.08 -0.98 -9.60
N ALA A 137 -17.57 -0.11 -8.73
CA ALA A 137 -16.59 0.88 -9.11
C ALA A 137 -15.26 0.27 -9.59
N VAL A 138 -14.80 -0.83 -8.98
CA VAL A 138 -13.50 -1.44 -9.33
C VAL A 138 -13.57 -2.44 -10.50
N SER A 139 -14.76 -2.69 -11.08
CA SER A 139 -14.94 -3.67 -12.14
C SER A 139 -13.94 -3.54 -13.30
N PRO A 140 -13.53 -2.33 -13.76
CA PRO A 140 -12.54 -2.20 -14.84
C PRO A 140 -11.17 -2.82 -14.50
N LEU A 141 -10.78 -2.74 -13.22
CA LEU A 141 -9.54 -3.35 -12.75
C LEU A 141 -9.68 -4.86 -12.55
N VAL A 142 -10.87 -5.33 -12.15
CA VAL A 142 -11.16 -6.77 -12.00
C VAL A 142 -11.17 -7.46 -13.35
N GLU A 143 -11.90 -6.92 -14.32
CA GLU A 143 -12.04 -7.46 -15.68
C GLU A 143 -10.68 -7.59 -16.40
N THR A 144 -9.77 -6.66 -16.14
CA THR A 144 -8.43 -6.67 -16.73
C THR A 144 -7.39 -7.42 -15.89
N GLY A 145 -7.81 -8.06 -14.80
CA GLY A 145 -6.94 -8.80 -13.89
C GLY A 145 -5.93 -7.93 -13.15
N ARG A 146 -6.12 -6.61 -13.08
CA ARG A 146 -5.25 -5.66 -12.36
C ARG A 146 -5.67 -5.45 -10.91
N PHE A 147 -6.88 -5.84 -10.53
CA PHE A 147 -7.31 -5.79 -9.14
C PHE A 147 -6.59 -6.87 -8.30
N PHE A 148 -6.01 -6.47 -7.16
CA PHE A 148 -5.36 -7.37 -6.22
C PHE A 148 -6.30 -7.75 -5.08
N SER A 149 -6.85 -6.74 -4.38
CA SER A 149 -7.74 -6.93 -3.23
C SER A 149 -8.39 -5.62 -2.77
N PHE A 150 -9.55 -5.69 -2.14
CA PHE A 150 -10.00 -4.64 -1.23
C PHE A 150 -9.17 -4.67 0.06
N LEU A 151 -8.95 -3.51 0.67
CA LEU A 151 -8.32 -3.37 1.98
C LEU A 151 -9.30 -2.76 2.98
N ILE A 152 -9.69 -3.55 4.00
CA ILE A 152 -10.46 -3.09 5.16
C ILE A 152 -9.48 -2.88 6.32
N GLN A 153 -8.99 -1.66 6.49
CA GLN A 153 -8.06 -1.32 7.56
C GLN A 153 -8.77 -0.75 8.78
N LEU A 154 -8.66 -1.45 9.92
CA LEU A 154 -9.24 -1.00 11.19
C LEU A 154 -8.26 -0.11 11.95
N GLU A 155 -8.76 0.86 12.71
CA GLU A 155 -7.93 1.66 13.60
C GLU A 155 -7.35 0.82 14.74
N ASP A 156 -6.22 1.25 15.28
CA ASP A 156 -5.57 0.61 16.43
C ASP A 156 -6.42 0.62 17.71
N ARG A 157 -7.43 1.49 17.81
CA ARG A 157 -8.43 1.49 18.89
C ARG A 157 -9.59 0.49 18.71
N VAL A 158 -9.72 -0.17 17.56
CA VAL A 158 -10.82 -1.11 17.31
C VAL A 158 -10.51 -2.45 17.95
N VAL A 159 -11.02 -2.66 19.16
CA VAL A 159 -10.89 -3.92 19.91
C VAL A 159 -11.80 -5.00 19.33
N ARG A 160 -11.34 -6.25 19.29
CA ARG A 160 -12.17 -7.42 18.92
C ARG A 160 -13.47 -7.49 19.71
N SER A 161 -14.55 -7.82 19.00
CA SER A 161 -15.80 -8.30 19.58
C SER A 161 -16.49 -9.25 18.59
N ARG A 162 -17.43 -10.07 19.08
CA ARG A 162 -18.24 -10.95 18.22
C ARG A 162 -18.96 -10.16 17.12
N LYS A 163 -19.70 -9.11 17.51
CA LYS A 163 -20.42 -8.22 16.58
C LYS A 163 -19.51 -7.67 15.48
N ARG A 164 -18.30 -7.22 15.82
CA ARG A 164 -17.35 -6.65 14.84
C ARG A 164 -16.81 -7.71 13.88
N LEU A 165 -16.52 -8.90 14.38
CA LEU A 165 -16.06 -10.01 13.53
C LEU A 165 -17.17 -10.44 12.56
N GLU A 166 -18.39 -10.66 13.07
CA GLU A 166 -19.56 -10.99 12.24
C GLU A 166 -19.81 -9.93 11.17
N TYR A 167 -19.80 -8.64 11.54
CA TYR A 167 -19.89 -7.53 10.60
C TYR A 167 -18.83 -7.62 9.49
N LEU A 168 -17.55 -7.79 9.85
CA LEU A 168 -16.45 -7.81 8.90
C LEU A 168 -16.58 -8.97 7.91
N LEU A 169 -16.96 -10.15 8.40
CA LEU A 169 -17.17 -11.34 7.57
C LEU A 169 -18.36 -11.13 6.62
N HIS A 170 -19.49 -10.62 7.10
CA HIS A 170 -20.67 -10.38 6.26
C HIS A 170 -20.45 -9.29 5.19
N VAL A 171 -19.67 -8.26 5.51
CA VAL A 171 -19.31 -7.23 4.52
C VAL A 171 -18.34 -7.79 3.49
N ALA A 172 -17.31 -8.53 3.91
CA ALA A 172 -16.35 -9.15 3.00
C ALA A 172 -16.99 -10.21 2.09
N ASP A 173 -17.97 -10.95 2.61
CA ASP A 173 -18.74 -11.99 1.91
C ASP A 173 -19.44 -11.48 0.62
N VAL A 174 -19.80 -10.19 0.56
CA VAL A 174 -20.34 -9.57 -0.66
C VAL A 174 -19.34 -9.66 -1.81
N ALA A 175 -18.06 -9.41 -1.54
CA ALA A 175 -16.99 -9.46 -2.53
C ALA A 175 -16.49 -10.88 -2.77
N THR A 176 -16.29 -11.68 -1.72
CA THR A 176 -15.71 -13.03 -1.88
C THR A 176 -16.64 -13.98 -2.63
N ARG A 177 -17.97 -13.85 -2.50
CA ARG A 177 -18.94 -14.59 -3.35
C ARG A 177 -18.81 -14.29 -4.84
N SER A 178 -18.33 -13.09 -5.17
CA SER A 178 -18.04 -12.66 -6.54
C SER A 178 -16.60 -12.98 -6.96
N LYS A 179 -15.87 -13.77 -6.17
CA LYS A 179 -14.44 -14.10 -6.34
C LYS A 179 -13.54 -12.85 -6.37
N ILE A 180 -13.93 -11.82 -5.63
CA ILE A 180 -13.15 -10.60 -5.47
C ILE A 180 -12.49 -10.64 -4.09
N ASP A 181 -11.15 -10.56 -4.07
CA ASP A 181 -10.39 -10.65 -2.84
C ASP A 181 -10.61 -9.48 -1.90
N VAL A 182 -10.65 -9.79 -0.61
CA VAL A 182 -10.70 -8.83 0.49
C VAL A 182 -9.61 -9.19 1.48
N HIS A 183 -8.85 -8.18 1.93
CA HIS A 183 -7.91 -8.31 3.02
C HIS A 183 -8.29 -7.37 4.16
N ILE A 184 -8.26 -7.90 5.38
CA ILE A 184 -8.52 -7.13 6.60
C ILE A 184 -7.20 -6.85 7.30
N GLU A 185 -6.98 -5.59 7.66
CA GLU A 185 -5.84 -5.19 8.48
C GLU A 185 -6.31 -4.90 9.91
N PHE A 186 -5.94 -5.80 10.81
CA PHE A 186 -6.07 -5.58 12.24
C PHE A 186 -4.88 -4.77 12.78
N ARG A 187 -5.17 -3.82 13.67
CA ARG A 187 -4.14 -3.00 14.34
C ARG A 187 -4.10 -3.15 15.86
N HIS A 188 -5.13 -3.76 16.44
CA HIS A 188 -5.21 -4.01 17.89
C HIS A 188 -4.92 -5.48 18.21
N ILE A 189 -4.09 -5.72 19.22
CA ILE A 189 -3.62 -7.06 19.65
C ILE A 189 -4.75 -8.03 20.00
N SER A 190 -5.91 -7.55 20.45
CA SER A 190 -7.06 -8.42 20.77
C SER A 190 -7.60 -9.21 19.57
N TRP A 191 -7.23 -8.88 18.34
CA TRP A 191 -7.53 -9.66 17.15
C TRP A 191 -6.51 -10.78 16.86
N HIS A 192 -5.36 -10.76 17.54
CA HIS A 192 -4.29 -11.75 17.40
C HIS A 192 -4.62 -13.03 18.18
N GLU A 193 -5.69 -13.68 17.74
CA GLU A 193 -6.26 -14.88 18.36
C GLU A 193 -6.53 -15.91 17.27
N MET A 194 -6.52 -17.20 17.63
CA MET A 194 -6.75 -18.27 16.65
C MET A 194 -8.14 -18.15 16.00
N HIS A 195 -9.18 -17.83 16.78
CA HIS A 195 -10.56 -17.79 16.31
C HIS A 195 -10.80 -16.79 15.17
N PRO A 196 -10.46 -15.47 15.29
CA PRO A 196 -10.57 -14.54 14.17
C PRO A 196 -9.76 -14.97 12.94
N LEU A 197 -8.53 -15.44 13.12
CA LEU A 197 -7.68 -15.84 12.00
C LEU A 197 -8.26 -17.03 11.24
N GLN A 198 -8.80 -18.02 11.96
CA GLN A 198 -9.48 -19.16 11.37
C GLN A 198 -10.77 -18.73 10.66
N ALA A 199 -11.57 -17.85 11.27
CA ALA A 199 -12.79 -17.33 10.66
C ALA A 199 -12.52 -16.58 9.34
N LEU A 200 -11.41 -15.82 9.26
CA LEU A 200 -10.98 -15.21 7.99
C LEU A 200 -10.65 -16.27 6.95
N LYS A 201 -9.88 -17.30 7.32
CA LYS A 201 -9.49 -18.40 6.42
C LYS A 201 -10.70 -19.16 5.89
N ASP A 202 -11.64 -19.51 6.77
CA ASP A 202 -12.85 -20.25 6.40
C ASP A 202 -13.76 -19.44 5.46
N ALA A 203 -13.77 -18.11 5.60
CA ALA A 203 -14.53 -17.21 4.75
C ALA A 203 -13.81 -16.80 3.45
N GLY A 204 -12.59 -17.28 3.20
CA GLY A 204 -11.79 -16.87 2.04
C GLY A 204 -11.35 -15.40 2.11
N VAL A 205 -11.22 -14.83 3.31
CA VAL A 205 -10.79 -13.46 3.55
C VAL A 205 -9.31 -13.43 3.93
N GLY A 206 -8.55 -12.58 3.24
CA GLY A 206 -7.13 -12.38 3.48
C GLY A 206 -6.87 -11.57 4.76
N ILE A 207 -5.72 -11.79 5.38
CA ILE A 207 -5.20 -10.90 6.41
C ILE A 207 -4.07 -10.05 5.82
N CYS A 208 -4.18 -8.74 6.00
CA CYS A 208 -3.10 -7.82 5.69
C CYS A 208 -2.16 -7.75 6.90
N ASN A 209 -0.98 -8.36 6.77
CA ASN A 209 0.08 -8.31 7.78
C ASN A 209 0.61 -6.86 7.84
N THR A 210 0.50 -6.18 8.97
CA THR A 210 0.86 -4.75 9.05
C THR A 210 1.94 -4.52 10.08
N GLU A 211 2.87 -3.63 9.76
CA GLU A 211 3.75 -3.01 10.73
C GLU A 211 3.28 -1.59 11.00
N ILE A 212 3.01 -1.34 12.28
CA ILE A 212 2.87 -0.01 12.87
C ILE A 212 3.98 0.15 13.93
N PRO A 213 4.25 1.37 14.44
CA PRO A 213 5.17 1.55 15.55
C PRO A 213 4.81 0.65 16.74
N PRO A 214 5.80 0.21 17.54
CA PRO A 214 5.62 -0.79 18.60
C PRO A 214 4.89 -0.21 19.83
N ILE A 215 3.65 0.21 19.65
CA ILE A 215 2.73 0.61 20.71
C ILE A 215 2.25 -0.63 21.48
N ARG A 216 1.88 -0.46 22.75
CA ARG A 216 1.51 -1.55 23.68
C ARG A 216 0.49 -2.55 23.12
N HIS A 217 -0.48 -2.07 22.35
CA HIS A 217 -1.59 -2.87 21.83
C HIS A 217 -1.49 -3.12 20.32
N ALA A 218 -0.31 -2.94 19.73
CA ALA A 218 -0.11 -3.20 18.30
C ALA A 218 -0.40 -4.68 17.98
N PHE A 219 -1.15 -4.91 16.91
CA PHE A 219 -1.17 -6.22 16.28
C PHE A 219 0.24 -6.55 15.77
N PRO A 220 0.80 -7.73 16.07
CA PRO A 220 2.19 -8.01 15.72
C PRO A 220 2.34 -8.25 14.23
N LEU A 221 3.46 -7.79 13.67
CA LEU A 221 3.86 -8.15 12.32
C LEU A 221 4.11 -9.67 12.28
N LYS A 222 3.39 -10.36 11.41
CA LYS A 222 3.46 -11.81 11.19
C LYS A 222 3.51 -12.10 9.68
N THR A 223 3.58 -13.38 9.34
CA THR A 223 3.53 -13.89 7.96
C THR A 223 2.30 -14.78 7.79
N TYR A 224 1.15 -14.30 8.26
CA TYR A 224 -0.11 -15.03 8.14
C TYR A 224 -0.58 -15.08 6.69
N ALA A 225 -1.09 -16.26 6.31
CA ALA A 225 -1.71 -16.53 5.02
C ALA A 225 -3.06 -17.20 5.28
N THR A 226 -4.14 -16.44 5.15
CA THR A 226 -5.52 -16.95 5.27
C THR A 226 -6.18 -17.17 3.92
N THR A 227 -5.52 -16.73 2.83
CA THR A 227 -5.87 -17.00 1.43
C THR A 227 -4.61 -17.35 0.65
N ASP A 228 -4.74 -17.59 -0.65
CA ASP A 228 -3.61 -17.81 -1.55
C ASP A 228 -2.92 -16.50 -1.98
N LYS A 229 -3.36 -15.34 -1.50
CA LYS A 229 -2.72 -14.04 -1.71
C LYS A 229 -2.18 -13.51 -0.39
N GLY A 230 -0.88 -13.20 -0.37
CA GLY A 230 -0.23 -12.54 0.75
C GLY A 230 -0.31 -11.04 0.61
N TYR A 231 -0.49 -10.33 1.72
CA TYR A 231 -0.47 -8.87 1.74
C TYR A 231 0.28 -8.40 2.99
N VAL A 232 1.28 -7.54 2.78
CA VAL A 232 2.00 -6.85 3.85
C VAL A 232 2.04 -5.33 3.66
N ARG A 233 1.93 -4.57 4.76
CA ARG A 233 2.00 -3.11 4.80
C ARG A 233 3.00 -2.63 5.86
N TYR A 234 3.83 -1.65 5.51
CA TYR A 234 4.85 -1.09 6.41
C TYR A 234 4.60 0.40 6.64
N SER A 235 4.14 0.79 7.84
CA SER A 235 3.79 2.18 8.15
C SER A 235 4.92 2.99 8.79
N GLY A 236 6.11 2.42 8.98
CA GLY A 236 7.19 3.03 9.74
C GLY A 236 7.12 2.68 11.23
N ARG A 237 8.16 3.09 11.96
CA ARG A 237 8.32 2.84 13.40
C ARG A 237 8.42 4.12 14.23
N ASN A 238 7.93 5.24 13.71
CA ASN A 238 7.94 6.53 14.39
C ASN A 238 6.94 6.57 15.56
N LEU A 239 7.40 6.14 16.74
CA LEU A 239 6.58 6.08 17.95
C LEU A 239 6.23 7.47 18.49
N ASP A 240 7.17 8.41 18.41
CA ASP A 240 7.05 9.77 18.96
C ASP A 240 5.91 10.60 18.36
N HIS A 241 5.55 10.27 17.12
CA HIS A 241 4.53 10.95 16.32
C HIS A 241 3.39 10.03 15.88
N TRP A 242 3.30 8.80 16.42
CA TRP A 242 2.21 7.89 16.08
C TRP A 242 0.84 8.45 16.48
N TYR A 243 0.79 9.09 17.66
CA TYR A 243 -0.35 9.87 18.13
C TYR A 243 -0.02 11.36 18.12
N PRO A 244 -0.94 12.22 17.66
CA PRO A 244 -0.75 13.65 17.77
C PRO A 244 -0.66 14.08 19.25
N ARG A 245 0.35 14.89 19.58
CA ARG A 245 0.58 15.40 20.94
C ARG A 245 -0.35 16.56 21.35
N GLN A 246 -0.96 17.21 20.36
CA GLN A 246 -1.84 18.37 20.54
C GLN A 246 -3.10 18.18 19.69
N GLU A 247 -4.08 19.05 19.83
CA GLU A 247 -5.26 19.08 18.97
C GLU A 247 -4.94 19.73 17.60
N GLN A 248 -5.39 19.13 16.49
CA GLN A 248 -5.19 19.70 15.14
C GLN A 248 -6.39 20.55 14.71
N LYS A 249 -6.36 21.85 15.00
CA LYS A 249 -7.44 22.78 14.68
C LYS A 249 -7.51 23.12 13.19
N THR A 250 -6.37 23.19 12.51
CA THR A 250 -6.29 23.59 11.09
C THR A 250 -5.99 22.42 10.16
N SER A 251 -6.32 22.57 8.86
CA SER A 251 -5.97 21.59 7.82
C SER A 251 -4.45 21.38 7.71
N ARG A 252 -3.67 22.45 7.89
CA ARG A 252 -2.21 22.42 7.92
C ARG A 252 -1.70 21.54 9.07
N GLN A 253 -2.17 21.77 10.30
CA GLN A 253 -1.79 20.96 11.46
C GLN A 253 -2.17 19.48 11.29
N ARG A 254 -3.32 19.17 10.69
CA ARG A 254 -3.71 17.78 10.35
C ARG A 254 -2.74 17.15 9.35
N THR A 255 -2.31 17.91 8.35
CA THR A 255 -1.35 17.45 7.35
C THR A 255 0.03 17.22 7.96
N GLU A 256 0.51 18.15 8.79
CA GLU A 256 1.79 18.04 9.51
C GLU A 256 1.79 16.83 10.45
N ALA A 257 0.73 16.64 11.25
CA ALA A 257 0.61 15.49 12.15
C ALA A 257 0.55 14.15 11.39
N ARG A 258 -0.19 14.10 10.27
CA ARG A 258 -0.22 12.92 9.40
C ARG A 258 1.17 12.63 8.82
N ASN A 259 1.86 13.66 8.33
CA ASN A 259 3.18 13.50 7.74
C ASN A 259 4.19 13.02 8.77
N ALA A 260 4.23 13.62 9.96
CA ALA A 260 5.12 13.21 11.05
C ALA A 260 4.88 11.75 11.49
N ARG A 261 3.62 11.30 11.53
CA ARG A 261 3.27 9.90 11.83
C ARG A 261 3.94 8.89 10.89
N TYR A 262 4.10 9.27 9.62
CA TYR A 262 4.67 8.42 8.57
C TYR A 262 6.10 8.84 8.17
N ASP A 263 6.72 9.74 8.93
CA ASP A 263 8.10 10.18 8.73
C ASP A 263 9.05 9.16 9.34
N TYR A 264 9.41 8.17 8.51
CA TYR A 264 10.33 7.10 8.89
C TYR A 264 10.98 6.54 7.64
N LEU A 265 12.32 6.55 7.58
CA LEU A 265 13.08 5.85 6.54
C LEU A 265 13.68 4.59 7.15
N TYR A 266 13.19 3.42 6.74
CA TYR A 266 13.75 2.16 7.20
C TYR A 266 15.21 2.03 6.75
N SER A 267 16.07 1.52 7.64
CA SER A 267 17.46 1.22 7.29
C SER A 267 17.54 0.08 6.27
N LYS A 268 18.72 -0.12 5.67
CA LYS A 268 18.91 -1.24 4.73
C LYS A 268 18.71 -2.59 5.42
N GLU A 269 19.19 -2.71 6.65
CA GLU A 269 19.12 -3.90 7.50
C GLU A 269 17.66 -4.15 7.94
N GLU A 270 16.93 -3.09 8.29
CA GLU A 270 15.50 -3.23 8.57
C GLU A 270 14.73 -3.70 7.33
N VAL A 271 15.01 -3.12 6.14
CA VAL A 271 14.41 -3.60 4.89
C VAL A 271 14.76 -5.07 4.65
N GLU A 272 15.98 -5.50 4.94
CA GLU A 272 16.41 -6.90 4.80
C GLU A 272 15.62 -7.87 5.69
N GLU A 273 15.40 -7.50 6.96
CA GLU A 273 14.56 -8.29 7.87
C GLU A 273 13.12 -8.42 7.33
N ARG A 274 12.56 -7.34 6.75
CA ARG A 274 11.23 -7.35 6.12
C ARG A 274 11.20 -8.24 4.88
N VAL A 275 12.26 -8.20 4.06
CA VAL A 275 12.41 -9.06 2.88
C VAL A 275 12.39 -10.54 3.28
N THR A 276 13.05 -10.91 4.37
CA THR A 276 12.99 -12.29 4.90
C THR A 276 11.55 -12.69 5.22
N GLY A 277 10.80 -11.86 5.96
CA GLY A 277 9.39 -12.12 6.24
C GLY A 277 8.50 -12.15 4.99
N GLN A 278 8.80 -11.35 3.96
CA GLN A 278 8.08 -11.39 2.68
C GLN A 278 8.33 -12.70 1.92
N LEU A 279 9.56 -13.21 1.95
CA LEU A 279 9.90 -14.50 1.35
C LEU A 279 9.20 -15.64 2.10
N GLU A 280 9.20 -15.62 3.44
CA GLU A 280 8.46 -16.59 4.26
C GLU A 280 6.95 -16.59 3.97
N LEU A 281 6.36 -15.40 3.78
CA LEU A 281 4.96 -15.29 3.37
C LEU A 281 4.77 -15.88 1.96
N GLY A 282 5.66 -15.56 1.02
CA GLY A 282 5.63 -16.06 -0.36
C GLY A 282 5.73 -17.58 -0.50
N LEU A 283 6.31 -18.29 0.48
CA LEU A 283 6.29 -19.75 0.52
C LEU A 283 4.89 -20.34 0.78
N LYS A 284 3.93 -19.53 1.25
CA LYS A 284 2.58 -19.95 1.67
C LYS A 284 1.48 -19.54 0.69
N VAL A 285 1.80 -18.71 -0.30
CA VAL A 285 0.83 -18.01 -1.16
C VAL A 285 1.30 -17.97 -2.61
N SER A 286 0.38 -17.77 -3.56
CA SER A 286 0.68 -17.66 -4.98
C SER A 286 1.29 -16.32 -5.36
N SER A 287 0.98 -15.26 -4.60
CA SER A 287 1.51 -13.92 -4.81
C SER A 287 1.50 -13.09 -3.54
N VAL A 288 2.37 -12.08 -3.46
CA VAL A 288 2.51 -11.17 -2.32
C VAL A 288 2.44 -9.72 -2.79
N ALA A 289 1.49 -8.96 -2.27
CA ALA A 289 1.47 -7.50 -2.38
C ALA A 289 2.20 -6.87 -1.18
N ILE A 290 3.07 -5.90 -1.46
CA ILE A 290 3.90 -5.20 -0.48
C ILE A 290 3.68 -3.70 -0.63
N ALA A 291 3.08 -3.08 0.39
CA ALA A 291 2.85 -1.64 0.42
C ALA A 291 3.74 -0.94 1.46
N TRP A 292 4.57 -0.01 0.99
CA TRP A 292 5.27 0.94 1.86
C TRP A 292 4.38 2.17 2.09
N ASN A 293 3.98 2.38 3.34
CA ASN A 293 3.04 3.41 3.78
C ASN A 293 3.71 4.56 4.56
N ASN A 294 5.02 4.49 4.78
CA ASN A 294 5.87 5.56 5.32
C ASN A 294 6.13 6.66 4.25
N HIS A 295 5.07 7.26 3.74
CA HIS A 295 5.08 7.99 2.47
C HIS A 295 5.75 9.38 2.50
N TYR A 296 5.98 9.94 3.69
CA TYR A 296 6.48 11.31 3.80
C TYR A 296 7.89 11.44 3.21
N ASN A 297 8.10 12.52 2.46
CA ASN A 297 9.40 12.86 1.88
C ASN A 297 10.03 11.70 1.08
N ILE A 298 9.22 11.03 0.26
CA ILE A 298 9.61 9.89 -0.59
C ILE A 298 10.25 8.69 0.14
N SER A 299 10.14 8.59 1.47
CA SER A 299 10.74 7.48 2.24
C SER A 299 10.22 6.12 1.80
N ALA A 300 8.91 6.00 1.58
CA ALA A 300 8.28 4.81 1.02
C ALA A 300 8.84 4.43 -0.37
N VAL A 301 9.16 5.41 -1.23
CA VAL A 301 9.76 5.16 -2.55
C VAL A 301 11.15 4.57 -2.39
N HIS A 302 11.99 5.17 -1.53
CA HIS A 302 13.33 4.66 -1.25
C HIS A 302 13.32 3.25 -0.67
N ASN A 303 12.44 2.99 0.31
CA ASN A 303 12.33 1.66 0.90
C ASN A 303 11.76 0.63 -0.08
N ALA A 304 10.78 0.99 -0.92
CA ALA A 304 10.27 0.12 -1.97
C ALA A 304 11.34 -0.24 -3.02
N ILE A 305 12.15 0.72 -3.47
CA ILE A 305 13.26 0.46 -4.39
C ILE A 305 14.30 -0.47 -3.74
N SER A 306 14.71 -0.19 -2.50
CA SER A 306 15.64 -1.05 -1.75
C SER A 306 15.09 -2.47 -1.61
N ASN A 307 13.81 -2.59 -1.27
CA ASN A 307 13.11 -3.86 -1.11
C ASN A 307 13.09 -4.69 -2.41
N VAL A 308 12.78 -4.08 -3.55
CA VAL A 308 12.79 -4.78 -4.85
C VAL A 308 14.18 -5.32 -5.19
N HIS A 309 15.24 -4.55 -4.98
CA HIS A 309 16.61 -5.01 -5.23
C HIS A 309 16.98 -6.20 -4.33
N GLN A 310 16.65 -6.13 -3.05
CA GLN A 310 16.94 -7.20 -2.10
C GLN A 310 16.13 -8.46 -2.39
N LEU A 311 14.84 -8.35 -2.72
CA LEU A 311 14.04 -9.47 -3.20
C LEU A 311 14.64 -10.08 -4.47
N LYS A 312 15.04 -9.27 -5.45
CA LYS A 312 15.65 -9.77 -6.68
C LYS A 312 16.94 -10.56 -6.41
N MET A 313 17.79 -10.08 -5.49
CA MET A 313 19.01 -10.78 -5.10
C MET A 313 18.71 -12.13 -4.45
N LYS A 314 17.74 -12.20 -3.53
CA LYS A 314 17.40 -13.44 -2.81
C LYS A 314 16.56 -14.43 -3.66
N LEU A 315 15.81 -13.96 -4.65
CA LEU A 315 15.02 -14.79 -5.58
C LEU A 315 15.84 -15.35 -6.75
N THR A 316 17.00 -14.76 -7.05
CA THR A 316 17.86 -15.27 -8.12
C THR A 316 18.70 -16.41 -7.54
N PRO A 317 18.67 -17.63 -8.11
CA PRO A 317 19.50 -18.73 -7.63
C PRO A 317 20.96 -18.27 -7.63
N SER A 318 21.67 -18.46 -6.52
CA SER A 318 23.11 -18.31 -6.52
C SER A 318 23.66 -19.27 -7.57
N LYS A 319 24.32 -18.74 -8.62
CA LYS A 319 25.19 -19.58 -9.43
C LYS A 319 26.25 -20.08 -8.46
N GLN A 320 26.11 -21.33 -7.99
CA GLN A 320 27.20 -22.04 -7.34
C GLN A 320 28.32 -22.08 -8.38
N THR A 321 29.34 -21.26 -8.17
CA THR A 321 30.64 -21.46 -8.80
C THR A 321 31.17 -22.77 -8.24
N SER A 322 31.02 -23.84 -9.04
CA SER A 322 31.69 -25.12 -8.87
C SER A 322 33.20 -24.96 -8.76
#